data_AF-A0A2M7TKL3-F1
#
_entry.id   AF-A0A2M7TKL3-F1
#
_cell.length_a   1.000
_cell.length_b   1.000
_cell.length_c   1.000
_cell.angle_alpha   90.00
_cell.angle_beta   90.00
_cell.angle_gamma   90.00
#
_symmetry.space_group_name_H-M   'P 1'
#
loop_
_entity.id
_entity.type
_entity.pdbx_description
1 polymer ?
#
loop_
_entity_poly.entity_id
_entity_poly.type
_entity_poly.pdbx_seq_one_letter_code
_entity_poly.pdbx_strand_id
1 'polypeptide(L)' 'IKQKFPFVKKVYWGTDSVWSEGYFVTTVGANEKQIRKYIEEQGKKDLGQTLFETD' A
#
# COMPACT_ATOMS: atom_id res chain seq x y z
N ILE A 1 -1.73 15.42 -5.22
CA ILE A 1 -2.00 15.41 -3.75
C ILE A 1 -1.11 16.40 -3.02
N LYS A 2 0.23 16.26 -3.06
CA LYS A 2 1.19 17.12 -2.33
C LYS A 2 1.18 18.61 -2.70
N GLN A 3 0.76 18.98 -3.91
CA GLN A 3 0.54 20.39 -4.29
C GLN A 3 -0.67 21.01 -3.59
N LYS A 4 -1.78 20.25 -3.51
CA LYS A 4 -3.03 20.69 -2.89
C LYS A 4 -2.99 20.62 -1.35
N PHE A 5 -2.22 19.67 -0.81
CA PHE A 5 -2.10 19.43 0.63
C PHE A 5 -0.63 19.47 1.07
N PRO A 6 -0.06 20.66 1.33
CA PRO A 6 1.37 20.81 1.62
C PRO A 6 1.86 20.01 2.83
N PHE A 7 1.02 19.80 3.84
CA PHE A 7 1.36 19.02 5.03
C PHE A 7 1.72 17.56 4.72
N VAL A 8 1.20 16.99 3.62
CA VAL A 8 1.49 15.62 3.19
C VAL A 8 2.96 15.43 2.84
N LYS A 9 3.65 16.49 2.37
CA LYS A 9 5.10 16.44 2.14
C LYS A 9 5.90 16.20 3.41
N LYS A 10 5.42 16.69 4.56
CA LYS A 10 6.08 16.48 5.86
C LYS A 10 5.87 15.06 6.37
N VAL A 11 4.69 14.49 6.15
CA VAL A 11 4.35 13.13 6.61
C VAL A 11 5.07 12.06 5.77
N TYR A 12 5.06 12.22 4.44
CA TYR A 12 5.71 11.30 3.50
C TYR A 12 7.00 11.91 2.96
N TRP A 13 7.91 12.24 3.86
CA TRP A 13 9.23 12.75 3.50
C TRP A 13 10.10 11.62 2.94
N GLY A 14 10.96 11.92 1.96
CA GLY A 14 11.87 10.91 1.36
C GLY A 14 11.25 10.01 0.28
N THR A 15 9.97 10.17 -0.04
CA THR A 15 9.32 9.50 -1.17
C THR A 15 8.38 10.45 -1.88
N ASP A 16 8.22 10.31 -3.20
CA ASP A 16 7.20 11.03 -3.96
C ASP A 16 5.84 10.34 -3.92
N SER A 17 5.79 9.04 -3.63
CA SER A 17 4.54 8.28 -3.52
C SER A 17 3.82 8.51 -2.19
N VAL A 18 2.51 8.32 -2.21
CA VAL A 18 1.63 8.24 -1.03
C VAL A 18 1.01 6.85 -0.89
N TRP A 19 1.16 6.02 -1.92
CA TRP A 19 0.55 4.69 -2.04
C TRP A 19 1.63 3.62 -2.09
N SER A 20 1.29 2.43 -1.60
CA SER A 20 2.05 1.20 -1.85
C SER A 20 2.10 0.89 -3.35
N GLU A 21 3.07 0.11 -3.77
CA GLU A 21 3.20 -0.33 -5.17
C GLU A 21 2.07 -1.26 -5.60
N GLY A 22 1.61 -2.13 -4.69
CA GLY A 22 0.55 -3.10 -4.98
C GLY A 22 -0.86 -2.50 -4.96
N TYR A 23 -1.79 -3.20 -5.61
CA TYR A 23 -3.22 -2.94 -5.54
C TYR A 23 -4.02 -4.25 -5.43
N PHE A 24 -5.24 -4.16 -4.93
CA PHE A 24 -6.22 -5.25 -4.92
C PHE A 24 -7.47 -4.81 -5.66
N VAL A 25 -7.90 -5.62 -6.63
CA VAL A 25 -9.07 -5.36 -7.45
C VAL A 25 -9.97 -6.60 -7.44
N THR A 26 -11.27 -6.38 -7.34
CA THR A 26 -12.28 -7.43 -7.29
C THR A 26 -13.62 -6.89 -7.78
N THR A 27 -14.49 -7.77 -8.27
CA THR A 27 -15.87 -7.42 -8.57
C THR A 27 -16.68 -7.23 -7.30
N VAL A 28 -17.89 -6.67 -7.42
CA VAL A 28 -18.85 -6.62 -6.31
C VAL A 28 -19.06 -8.04 -5.77
N GLY A 29 -18.90 -8.22 -4.46
CA GLY A 29 -19.02 -9.53 -3.79
C GLY A 29 -17.81 -9.96 -2.96
N ALA A 30 -16.69 -9.21 -2.99
CA ALA A 30 -15.62 -9.43 -2.02
C ALA A 30 -16.09 -9.16 -0.59
N ASN A 31 -15.56 -9.94 0.34
CA ASN A 31 -15.85 -9.79 1.76
C ASN A 31 -14.69 -9.15 2.53
N GLU A 32 -14.98 -8.70 3.74
CA GLU A 32 -14.03 -8.04 4.64
C GLU A 32 -12.78 -8.89 4.90
N LYS A 33 -12.93 -10.22 4.99
CA LYS A 33 -11.82 -11.14 5.26
C LYS A 33 -10.77 -11.09 4.16
N GLN A 34 -11.18 -11.02 2.89
CA GLN A 34 -10.26 -10.94 1.76
C GLN A 34 -9.52 -9.60 1.72
N ILE A 35 -10.24 -8.49 1.96
CA ILE A 35 -9.64 -7.14 1.97
C ILE A 35 -8.65 -7.00 3.12
N ARG A 36 -9.00 -7.47 4.32
CA ARG A 36 -8.11 -7.46 5.50
C ARG A 36 -6.84 -8.26 5.22
N LYS A 37 -6.98 -9.46 4.67
CA LYS A 37 -5.83 -10.31 4.31
C LYS A 37 -4.89 -9.59 3.34
N TYR A 38 -5.42 -8.96 2.30
CA TYR A 38 -4.61 -8.20 1.35
C TYR A 38 -3.86 -7.04 2.01
N ILE A 39 -4.53 -6.26 2.87
CA ILE A 39 -3.90 -5.14 3.60
C ILE A 39 -2.75 -5.63 4.49
N GLU A 40 -2.96 -6.72 5.23
CA GLU A 40 -1.93 -7.31 6.09
C GLU A 40 -0.72 -7.82 5.29
N GLU A 41 -0.96 -8.48 4.16
CA GLU A 41 0.09 -8.99 3.29
C GLU A 41 0.86 -7.86 2.58
N GLN A 42 0.16 -6.83 2.08
CA GLN A 42 0.80 -5.66 1.49
C GLN A 42 1.65 -4.90 2.52
N GLY A 43 1.14 -4.75 3.75
CA GLY A 43 1.92 -4.13 4.83
C GLY A 43 3.22 -4.86 5.15
N LYS A 44 3.20 -6.20 5.13
CA LYS A 44 4.43 -7.01 5.30
C LYS A 44 5.42 -6.79 4.15
N LYS A 45 4.94 -6.71 2.90
CA LYS A 45 5.78 -6.44 1.72
C LYS A 45 6.43 -5.06 1.80
N ASP A 46 5.65 -4.03 2.14
CA ASP A 46 6.14 -2.66 2.24
C ASP A 46 7.19 -2.49 3.36
N LEU A 47 7.10 -3.30 4.42
CA LEU A 47 8.09 -3.34 5.50
C LEU A 47 9.31 -4.22 5.18
N GLY A 48 9.38 -4.83 3.99
CA GLY A 48 10.45 -5.75 3.61
C GLY A 48 10.46 -7.05 4.43
N GLN A 49 9.33 -7.45 4.99
CA GLN A 49 9.19 -8.64 5.84
C GLN A 49 8.81 -9.90 5.05
N THR A 50 8.73 -9.81 3.72
CA THR A 50 8.52 -10.94 2.83
C THR A 50 9.85 -11.44 2.27
N LEU A 51 10.00 -12.76 2.13
CA LEU A 51 11.10 -13.33 1.37
C LEU A 51 11.03 -12.79 -0.06
N PHE A 52 12.12 -12.21 -0.58
CA PHE A 52 12.21 -11.82 -1.97
C PHE A 52 12.21 -13.10 -2.82
N GLU A 53 11.14 -13.37 -3.56
CA GLU A 53 11.27 -14.20 -4.76
C GLU A 53 11.87 -13.30 -5.83
N THR A 54 13.13 -13.53 -6.15
CA THR A 54 13.77 -12.96 -7.33
C THR A 54 13.32 -13.78 -8.53
N ASP A 55 12.49 -13.19 -9.40
CA ASP A 55 12.22 -13.69 -10.75
C ASP A 55 13.49 -13.70 -11.63
#